data_AF-A0A831LLY8-F1
#
_entry.id   AF-A0A831LLY8-F1
#
_cell.length_a   1.000
_cell.length_b   1.000
_cell.length_c   1.000
_cell.angle_alpha   90.00
_cell.angle_beta   90.00
_cell.angle_gamma   90.00
#
_symmetry.space_group_name_H-M   'P 1'
#
loop_
_entity.id
_entity.type
_entity.pdbx_description
1 polymer ?
#
loop_
_entity_poly.entity_id
_entity_poly.type
_entity_poly.pdbx_seq_one_letter_code
_entity_poly.pdbx_strand_id
1 'polypeptide(L)' 'MIRRFVVTEKALRLAEKENKITVIVDRAATKKQIADEIRRLYGAEVEKVNIF' A
#
# COMPACT_ATOMS: atom_id res chain seq x y z
N MET A 1 3.60 9.85 -4.16
CA MET A 1 2.24 9.40 -4.53
C MET A 1 2.29 7.97 -5.06
N ILE A 2 1.15 7.26 -5.07
CA ILE A 2 1.08 5.84 -5.47
C ILE A 2 1.22 5.72 -6.99
N ARG A 3 2.09 4.82 -7.44
CA ARG A 3 2.40 4.61 -8.87
C ARG A 3 1.72 3.37 -9.44
N ARG A 4 1.83 2.23 -8.75
CA ARG A 4 1.25 0.93 -9.16
C ARG A 4 1.25 -0.07 -8.01
N PHE A 5 0.45 -1.12 -8.13
CA PHE A 5 0.54 -2.29 -7.27
C PHE A 5 1.74 -3.16 -7.62
N VAL A 6 2.28 -3.85 -6.61
CA VAL A 6 3.25 -4.92 -6.82
C VAL A 6 2.49 -6.22 -6.99
N VAL A 7 2.64 -6.87 -8.15
CA VAL A 7 2.00 -8.14 -8.47
C VAL A 7 3.08 -9.21 -8.60
N THR A 8 3.41 -9.83 -7.47
CA THR A 8 4.34 -10.97 -7.36
C THR A 8 3.72 -12.01 -6.45
N GLU A 9 4.19 -13.25 -6.51
CA GLU A 9 3.70 -14.33 -5.63
C GLU A 9 3.75 -13.95 -4.15
N LYS A 10 4.85 -13.29 -3.73
CA LYS A 10 5.00 -12.79 -2.36
C LYS A 10 3.96 -11.72 -2.02
N ALA A 11 3.73 -10.77 -2.92
CA ALA A 11 2.78 -9.68 -2.69
C ALA A 11 1.33 -10.21 -2.63
N LEU A 12 0.98 -11.14 -3.53
CA LEU A 12 -0.32 -11.82 -3.51
C LEU A 12 -0.53 -12.60 -2.22
N ARG A 13 0.47 -13.38 -1.79
CA ARG A 13 0.42 -14.12 -0.52
C ARG A 13 0.19 -13.20 0.69
N LEU A 14 0.82 -12.01 0.70
CA LEU A 14 0.62 -11.02 1.76
C LEU A 14 -0.80 -10.42 1.75
N ALA A 15 -1.35 -10.17 0.56
CA ALA A 15 -2.72 -9.68 0.42
C ALA A 15 -3.73 -10.72 0.93
N GLU A 16 -3.60 -11.98 0.53
CA GLU A 16 -4.53 -13.05 0.87
C GLU A 16 -4.44 -13.48 2.35
N LYS A 17 -3.23 -13.67 2.88
CA LYS A 17 -3.05 -14.25 4.22
C LYS A 17 -3.00 -13.22 5.34
N GLU A 18 -2.58 -11.99 5.04
CA GLU A 18 -2.27 -10.99 6.05
C GLU A 18 -3.04 -9.67 5.82
N ASN A 19 -3.91 -9.60 4.81
CA ASN A 19 -4.61 -8.37 4.41
C ASN A 19 -3.65 -7.18 4.17
N LYS A 20 -2.48 -7.47 3.58
CA LYS A 20 -1.43 -6.47 3.29
C LYS A 20 -1.27 -6.25 1.80
N ILE A 21 -1.65 -5.07 1.33
CA ILE A 21 -1.38 -4.63 -0.04
C ILE A 21 0.03 -4.06 -0.16
N THR A 22 0.69 -4.33 -1.29
CA THR A 22 2.03 -3.79 -1.59
C THR A 22 1.95 -2.89 -2.81
N VAL A 23 2.45 -1.66 -2.68
CA VAL A 23 2.40 -0.63 -3.73
C VAL A 23 3.76 0.01 -3.93
N ILE A 24 4.07 0.38 -5.17
CA ILE A 24 5.20 1.24 -5.51
C ILE A 24 4.74 2.68 -5.39
N VAL A 25 5.51 3.49 -4.68
CA VAL A 25 5.23 4.90 -4.41
C VAL A 25 6.43 5.77 -4.80
N ASP A 26 6.22 7.08 -4.91
CA ASP A 26 7.34 8.01 -5.03
C ASP A 26 8.26 7.96 -3.82
N ARG A 27 9.57 8.09 -4.05
CA ARG A 27 10.60 8.03 -3.00
C ARG A 27 10.42 9.08 -1.88
N ALA A 28 9.82 10.22 -2.20
CA ALA A 28 9.54 11.28 -1.24
C ALA A 28 8.23 11.07 -0.45
N ALA A 29 7.46 10.01 -0.72
CA ALA A 29 6.17 9.79 -0.06
C ALA A 29 6.34 9.40 1.41
N THR A 30 5.59 10.06 2.28
CA THR A 30 5.54 9.75 3.71
C THR A 30 4.44 8.73 4.03
N LYS A 31 4.55 8.03 5.18
CA LYS A 31 3.55 7.05 5.63
C LYS A 31 2.13 7.61 5.69
N LYS A 32 1.99 8.84 6.17
CA LYS A 32 0.70 9.53 6.28
C LYS A 32 0.08 9.74 4.89
N GLN A 33 0.85 10.29 3.95
CA GLN A 33 0.37 10.53 2.58
C GLN A 33 -0.06 9.23 1.89
N ILE A 34 0.65 8.13 2.12
CA ILE A 34 0.29 6.82 1.53
C ILE A 34 -1.04 6.32 2.10
N ALA A 35 -1.22 6.40 3.43
CA ALA A 35 -2.46 5.97 4.07
C ALA A 35 -3.66 6.80 3.62
N ASP A 36 -3.50 8.13 3.58
CA ASP A 36 -4.56 9.06 3.18
C ASP A 36 -4.94 8.85 1.71
N GLU A 37 -3.96 8.60 0.84
CA GLU A 37 -4.21 8.35 -0.58
C GLU A 37 -4.92 7.01 -0.82
N ILE A 38 -4.56 5.94 -0.09
CA ILE A 38 -5.28 4.65 -0.18
C ILE A 38 -6.74 4.81 0.28
N ARG A 39 -6.98 5.47 1.41
CA ARG A 39 -8.35 5.76 1.89
C ARG A 39 -9.14 6.53 0.85
N ARG A 40 -8.54 7.56 0.26
CA ARG A 40 -9.18 8.43 -0.75
C ARG A 40 -9.50 7.69 -2.04
N LEU A 41 -8.58 6.86 -2.55
CA LEU A 41 -8.74 6.19 -3.84
C LEU A 41 -9.64 4.96 -3.78
N TYR A 42 -9.59 4.21 -2.66
CA TYR A 42 -10.22 2.89 -2.57
C TYR A 42 -11.25 2.76 -1.44
N GLY A 43 -11.44 3.81 -0.63
CA GLY A 43 -12.40 3.78 0.49
C GLY A 43 -12.06 2.77 1.59
N ALA A 44 -10.82 2.27 1.61
CA ALA A 44 -10.38 1.24 2.55
C ALA A 44 -9.65 1.86 3.73
N GLU A 45 -9.97 1.43 4.95
CA GLU A 45 -9.25 1.86 6.15
C GLU A 45 -7.85 1.26 6.22
N VAL A 46 -6.88 2.08 6.62
CA VAL A 46 -5.47 1.70 6.72
C VAL A 46 -5.04 1.70 8.18
N GLU A 47 -4.75 0.51 8.70
CA GLU A 47 -4.27 0.34 10.08
C GLU A 47 -2.79 0.74 10.24
N LYS A 48 -1.94 0.34 9.30
CA LYS A 48 -0.48 0.54 9.40
C LYS A 48 0.18 0.61 8.02
N VAL A 49 1.17 1.49 7.89
CA VAL A 49 2.02 1.60 6.69
C VAL A 49 3.48 1.29 7.05
N ASN A 50 4.08 0.37 6.31
CA ASN A 50 5.51 0.07 6.34
C ASN A 50 6.15 0.52 5.02
N ILE A 51 7.29 1.20 5.10
CA ILE A 51 8.07 1.67 3.94
C ILE A 51 9.48 1.12 4.12
N PHE A 52 10.08 0.67 3.02
CA PHE A 52 11.43 0.15 2.93
C PHE A 52 12.15 0.77 1.73
#